data_AF-A0A6J4N4P0-F1
#
_entry.id   AF-A0A6J4N4P0-F1
#
_cell.length_a   1.000
_cell.length_b   1.000
_cell.length_c   1.000
_cell.angle_alpha   90.00
_cell.angle_beta   90.00
_cell.angle_gamma   90.00
#
_symmetry.space_group_name_H-M   'P 1'
#
loop_
_entity.id
_entity.type
_entity.pdbx_description
1 polymer ?
#
loop_
_entity_poly.entity_id
_entity_poly.type
_entity_poly.pdbx_seq_one_letter_code
_entity_poly.pdbx_strand_id
1 'polypeptide(L)' 'MLNRQCLDRRIPDQEVLTAEVAAWEEERNATGATINWRFTTADARIKLKHLYPSLEPAK' A
#
# COMPACT_ATOMS: atom_id res chain seq x y z
N MET A 1 5.06 -0.96 -10.77
CA MET A 1 3.72 -0.92 -10.14
C MET A 1 3.18 -2.33 -10.16
N LEU A 2 2.75 -2.86 -9.01
CA LEU A 2 2.42 -4.28 -8.81
C LEU A 2 1.56 -4.87 -9.94
N ASN A 3 0.47 -4.19 -10.31
CA ASN A 3 -0.45 -4.65 -11.34
C ASN A 3 0.19 -4.89 -12.72
N ARG A 4 1.24 -4.14 -13.07
CA ARG A 4 1.94 -4.31 -14.37
C ARG A 4 3.17 -5.20 -14.28
N GLN A 5 3.69 -5.45 -13.08
CA GLN A 5 4.97 -6.13 -12.88
C GLN A 5 4.78 -7.56 -12.37
N CYS A 6 3.70 -7.82 -11.63
CA CYS A 6 3.44 -9.10 -10.98
C CYS A 6 2.06 -9.66 -11.38
N LEU A 7 1.06 -8.79 -11.56
CA LEU A 7 -0.34 -9.20 -11.78
C LEU A 7 -0.86 -8.96 -13.21
N ASP A 8 0.02 -8.93 -14.22
CA ASP A 8 -0.42 -8.75 -15.62
C ASP A 8 -1.07 -10.01 -16.23
N ARG A 9 -0.97 -11.13 -15.51
CA ARG A 9 -1.48 -12.45 -15.86
C ARG A 9 -2.50 -12.94 -14.86
N ARG A 10 -3.38 -13.84 -15.30
CA ARG A 10 -4.33 -14.51 -14.39
C ARG A 10 -3.57 -15.50 -13.50
N ILE A 11 -3.70 -15.33 -12.18
CA ILE A 11 -3.22 -16.27 -11.18
C ILE A 11 -4.44 -17.04 -10.65
N PRO A 12 -4.52 -18.36 -10.85
CA PRO A 12 -5.70 -19.14 -10.50
C PRO A 12 -5.84 -19.41 -8.99
N ASP A 13 -4.73 -19.46 -8.26
CA ASP A 13 -4.67 -19.88 -6.87
C ASP A 13 -4.24 -18.74 -5.95
N GLN A 14 -4.92 -18.61 -4.80
CA GLN A 14 -4.63 -17.56 -3.83
C GLN A 14 -3.24 -17.71 -3.20
N GLU A 15 -2.80 -18.94 -2.96
CA GLU A 15 -1.46 -19.20 -2.39
C GLU A 15 -0.35 -18.71 -3.32
N VAL A 16 -0.49 -18.98 -4.62
CA VAL A 16 0.44 -18.52 -5.66
C VAL A 16 0.43 -17.00 -5.74
N LEU A 17 -0.76 -16.39 -5.68
CA LEU A 17 -0.90 -14.93 -5.68
C LEU A 17 -0.17 -14.31 -4.47
N THR A 18 -0.34 -14.88 -3.28
CA THR A 18 0.31 -14.39 -2.06
C THR A 18 1.83 -14.49 -2.15
N ALA A 19 2.37 -15.61 -2.65
CA ALA A 19 3.81 -15.80 -2.81
C ALA A 19 4.42 -14.80 -3.81
N GLU A 20 3.77 -14.59 -4.95
CA GLU A 20 4.20 -13.65 -5.99
C GLU A 20 4.20 -12.19 -5.48
N VAL A 21 3.15 -11.79 -4.75
CA VAL A 21 3.07 -10.46 -4.16
C VAL A 21 4.15 -10.27 -3.09
N ALA A 22 4.38 -11.27 -2.24
CA ALA A 22 5.42 -11.20 -1.20
C ALA A 22 6.83 -11.04 -1.80
N ALA A 23 7.15 -11.81 -2.83
CA ALA A 23 8.44 -11.71 -3.52
C ALA A 23 8.64 -10.34 -4.18
N TRP A 24 7.59 -9.82 -4.84
CA TRP A 24 7.64 -8.49 -5.45
C TRP A 24 7.77 -7.36 -4.41
N GLU A 25 7.09 -7.48 -3.27
CA GLU A 25 7.21 -6.53 -2.17
C GLU A 25 8.63 -6.51 -1.58
N GLU A 26 9.23 -7.69 -1.38
CA GLU A 26 10.61 -7.81 -0.89
C GLU A 26 11.61 -7.13 -1.83
N GLU A 27 11.54 -7.42 -3.13
CA GLU A 27 12.40 -6.79 -4.14
C GLU A 27 12.21 -5.27 -4.20
N ARG A 28 10.95 -4.80 -4.18
CA ARG A 28 10.63 -3.37 -4.16
C ARG A 28 11.16 -2.68 -2.91
N ASN A 29 11.08 -3.32 -1.76
CA ASN A 29 11.55 -2.76 -0.50
C ASN A 29 13.09 -2.74 -0.46
N ALA A 30 13.74 -3.79 -0.97
CA ALA A 30 15.19 -3.86 -1.09
C ALA A 30 15.76 -2.80 -2.05
N THR A 31 15.05 -2.49 -3.14
CA THR A 31 15.42 -1.42 -4.08
C THR A 31 15.21 -0.01 -3.51
N GLY A 32 14.62 0.14 -2.33
CA GLY A 32 14.47 1.43 -1.66
C GLY A 32 13.55 2.39 -2.39
N ALA A 33 12.56 1.89 -3.14
CA ALA A 33 11.66 2.70 -3.95
C ALA A 33 10.83 3.67 -3.08
N THR A 34 11.29 4.92 -2.96
CA THR A 34 10.59 5.95 -2.18
C THR A 34 9.36 6.49 -2.90
N ILE A 35 8.27 6.66 -2.18
CA ILE A 35 7.09 7.38 -2.66
C ILE A 35 7.36 8.88 -2.50
N ASN A 36 7.24 9.64 -3.59
CA ASN A 36 7.25 11.09 -3.53
C ASN A 36 5.87 11.59 -3.06
N TRP A 37 5.73 11.78 -1.75
CA TRP A 37 4.51 12.28 -1.14
C TRP A 37 4.30 13.76 -1.49
N ARG A 38 3.10 14.10 -1.99
CA ARG A 38 2.73 15.48 -2.36
C ARG A 38 2.29 16.35 -1.18
N PHE A 39 2.21 15.78 0.02
CA PHE A 39 1.77 16.46 1.23
C PHE A 39 2.35 15.75 2.47
N THR A 40 2.50 16.49 3.57
CA THR A 40 3.00 15.93 4.82
C THR A 40 1.94 15.05 5.50
N THR A 41 2.33 14.19 6.44
CA THR A 41 1.38 13.42 7.25
C THR A 41 0.37 14.33 7.99
N ALA A 42 0.79 15.53 8.41
CA ALA A 42 -0.09 16.50 9.03
C ALA A 42 -1.15 17.02 8.03
N ASP A 43 -0.72 17.42 6.83
CA ASP A 43 -1.63 17.87 5.76
C ASP A 43 -2.58 16.77 5.31
N ALA A 44 -2.11 15.52 5.28
CA ALA A 44 -2.91 14.35 4.98
C ALA A 44 -4.11 14.23 5.94
N ARG A 45 -3.86 14.37 7.24
CA ARG A 45 -4.90 14.25 8.28
C ARG A 45 -5.96 15.35 8.17
N ILE A 46 -5.59 16.53 7.68
CA ILE A 46 -6.53 17.63 7.44
C ILE A 46 -7.37 17.35 6.18
N LYS A 47 -6.71 17.04 5.05
CA LYS A 47 -7.38 16.81 3.76
C LYS A 47 -8.26 15.56 3.76
N LEU A 48 -7.81 14.50 4.43
CA LEU A 48 -8.46 13.19 4.47
C LEU A 48 -9.20 12.95 5.79
N LYS A 49 -9.57 14.02 6.52
CA LYS A 49 -10.24 13.92 7.83
C LYS A 49 -11.44 12.98 7.85
N HIS A 50 -12.17 12.85 6.73
CA HIS A 50 -13.35 11.99 6.62
C HIS A 50 -13.02 10.48 6.56
N LEU A 51 -11.76 10.11 6.28
CA LEU A 51 -11.31 8.71 6.26
C LEU A 51 -10.88 8.21 7.65
N TYR A 52 -10.64 9.12 8.59
CA TYR A 52 -10.23 8.76 9.94
C TYR A 52 -11.45 8.76 10.85
N PRO A 53 -11.69 7.69 11.61
CA PRO A 53 -12.70 7.72 12.65
C PRO A 53 -12.36 8.83 13.64
N SER A 54 -13.36 9.60 14.05
CA SER A 54 -13.20 10.55 15.16
C SER A 54 -12.86 9.73 16.39
N LEU A 55 -11.60 9.83 16.83
CA LEU A 55 -11.15 9.29 18.10
C LEU A 55 -11.77 10.15 19.20
N GLU A 56 -13.07 10.00 19.45
CA GLU A 56 -13.66 10.46 20.70
C GLU A 56 -13.04 9.61 21.81
N PRO A 57 -12.47 10.23 22.87
CA PRO A 57 -12.00 9.44 24.00
C PRO A 57 -13.18 8.64 24.56
N ALA A 58 -12.98 7.33 24.72
CA ALA A 58 -13.92 6.47 25.42
C ALA A 58 -14.21 7.11 26.79
N LYS A 59 -15.50 7.37 27.04
CA LYS A 59 -16.00 7.94 28.28
C LYS A 59 -15.93 6.94 29.42
#